data_AF-A0A6A0ICN9-F1
#
_entry.id   AF-A0A6A0ICN9-F1
#
_cell.length_a   1.000
_cell.length_b   1.000
_cell.length_c   1.000
_cell.angle_alpha   90.00
_cell.angle_beta   90.00
_cell.angle_gamma   90.00
#
_symmetry.space_group_name_H-M   'P 1'
#
loop_
_entity.id
_entity.type
_entity.pdbx_description
1 polymer ?
#
loop_
_entity_poly.entity_id
_entity_poly.type
_entity_poly.pdbx_seq_one_letter_code
_entity_poly.pdbx_strand_id
1 'polypeptide(L)' 'MTKDVITLLPVTDRFFFCDADRGQEKGMLGFGAWQKVVDVVGHRMRREDMYPPRYFVDSFPTEAEFKAIGLER' A
#
# COMPACT_ATOMS: atom_id res chain seq x y z
N MET A 1 -3.67 -2.30 1.61
CA MET A 1 -2.64 -3.29 2.02
C MET A 1 -2.63 -3.41 3.52
N THR A 2 -2.52 -4.64 4.00
CA THR A 2 -2.42 -4.95 5.42
C THR A 2 -0.99 -5.35 5.74
N LYS A 3 -0.47 -4.90 6.88
CA LYS A 3 0.86 -5.29 7.36
C LYS A 3 0.96 -6.82 7.45
N ASP A 4 2.11 -7.36 7.03
CA ASP A 4 2.43 -8.79 7.02
C ASP A 4 1.52 -9.66 6.14
N VAL A 5 0.76 -9.05 5.23
CA VAL A 5 -0.06 -9.75 4.23
C VAL A 5 0.50 -9.52 2.83
N ILE A 6 1.04 -10.58 2.23
CA ILE A 6 1.40 -10.61 0.81
C ILE A 6 0.13 -10.38 0.00
N THR A 7 0.13 -9.36 -0.86
CA THR A 7 -1.07 -8.94 -1.59
C THR A 7 -0.78 -8.71 -3.06
N LEU A 8 -1.75 -9.06 -3.91
CA LEU A 8 -1.76 -8.73 -5.32
C LEU A 8 -2.74 -7.57 -5.57
N LEU A 9 -2.20 -6.39 -5.84
CA LEU A 9 -2.95 -5.14 -5.88
C LEU A 9 -3.32 -4.73 -7.31
N PRO A 10 -4.57 -4.35 -7.58
CA PRO A 10 -4.91 -3.68 -8.82
C PRO A 10 -4.46 -2.21 -8.80
N VAL A 11 -4.47 -1.55 -9.95
CA VAL A 11 -4.43 -0.08 -10.03
C VAL A 11 -5.75 0.49 -9.48
N THR A 12 -5.68 1.52 -8.64
CA THR A 12 -6.85 2.17 -8.01
C THR A 12 -6.65 3.68 -7.97
N ASP A 13 -7.67 4.44 -7.56
CA ASP A 13 -7.50 5.88 -7.27
C ASP A 13 -6.89 6.13 -5.88
N ARG A 14 -7.39 5.38 -4.88
CA ARG A 14 -6.99 5.48 -3.47
C ARG A 14 -6.55 4.14 -2.91
N PHE A 15 -5.52 4.21 -2.08
CA PHE A 15 -4.90 3.05 -1.50
C PHE A 15 -4.85 3.16 0.03
N PHE A 16 -5.46 2.20 0.72
CA PHE A 16 -5.55 2.18 2.18
C PHE A 16 -4.44 1.33 2.78
N PHE A 17 -3.87 1.78 3.90
CA PHE A 17 -2.89 1.03 4.68
C PHE A 17 -3.49 0.67 6.03
N CYS A 18 -3.38 -0.61 6.37
CA CYS A 18 -3.91 -1.15 7.62
C CYS A 18 -2.85 -1.97 8.36
N ASP A 19 -2.87 -1.89 9.69
CA ASP A 19 -2.11 -2.70 10.63
C ASP A 19 -3.10 -3.60 11.39
N ALA A 20 -3.20 -4.88 11.00
CA ALA A 20 -4.17 -5.80 11.58
C ALA A 20 -3.91 -6.08 13.06
N ASP A 21 -2.68 -5.91 13.53
CA ASP A 21 -2.29 -6.13 14.93
C ASP A 21 -2.90 -5.10 15.88
N ARG A 22 -3.36 -3.95 15.35
CA ARG A 22 -3.89 -2.83 16.16
C ARG A 22 -5.41 -2.89 16.39
N GLY A 23 -6.11 -3.91 15.88
CA GLY A 23 -7.58 -4.03 15.97
C GLY A 23 -8.33 -3.10 15.01
N GLN A 24 -9.65 -3.28 14.84
CA GLN A 24 -10.40 -2.70 13.70
C GLN A 24 -10.38 -1.15 13.62
N GLU A 25 -10.53 -0.42 14.72
CA GLU A 25 -10.53 1.05 14.68
C GLU A 25 -9.14 1.69 14.63
N LYS A 26 -8.13 1.08 15.28
CA LYS A 26 -6.75 1.60 15.33
C LYS A 26 -5.85 1.03 14.23
N GLY A 27 -6.37 0.07 13.46
CA GLY A 27 -5.66 -0.59 12.38
C GLY A 27 -5.56 0.26 11.13
N MET A 28 -6.49 1.19 10.87
CA MET A 28 -6.37 2.07 9.70
C MET A 28 -5.26 3.11 9.93
N LEU A 29 -4.15 2.98 9.20
CA LEU A 29 -3.03 3.92 9.26
C LEU A 29 -3.30 5.18 8.43
N GLY A 30 -4.09 5.03 7.36
CA GLY A 30 -4.52 6.12 6.48
C GLY A 30 -4.69 5.65 5.03
N PHE A 31 -4.90 6.59 4.13
CA PHE A 31 -4.95 6.34 2.68
C PHE A 31 -4.08 7.34 1.90
N GLY A 32 -3.67 6.96 0.70
CA GLY A 32 -2.95 7.83 -0.22
C GLY A 32 -3.40 7.63 -1.67
N ALA A 33 -3.13 8.62 -2.52
CA ALA A 33 -3.34 8.50 -3.95
C ALA A 33 -2.42 7.41 -4.53
N TRP A 34 -2.95 6.53 -5.38
CA TRP A 34 -2.18 5.41 -5.95
C TRP A 34 -0.89 5.87 -6.65
N GLN A 35 -0.95 6.94 -7.44
CA GLN A 35 0.22 7.48 -8.13
C GLN A 35 1.33 7.81 -7.13
N LYS A 36 1.00 8.50 -6.04
CA LYS A 36 1.96 8.88 -5.00
C LYS A 36 2.52 7.68 -4.26
N VAL A 37 1.68 6.67 -4.01
CA VAL A 37 2.11 5.39 -3.42
C VAL A 37 3.11 4.71 -4.34
N VAL A 38 2.82 4.56 -5.62
CA VAL A 38 3.74 3.95 -6.59
C VAL A 38 5.03 4.76 -6.73
N ASP A 39 4.97 6.09 -6.72
CA ASP A 39 6.18 6.92 -6.81
C ASP A 39 7.14 6.69 -5.63
N VAL A 40 6.62 6.45 -4.42
CA VAL A 40 7.43 6.26 -3.21
C VAL A 40 7.82 4.79 -3.00
N VAL A 41 6.84 3.88 -3.05
CA VAL A 41 7.02 2.46 -2.70
C VAL A 41 6.93 1.51 -3.88
N GLY A 42 6.83 2.02 -5.12
CA GLY A 42 6.78 1.20 -6.34
C GLY A 42 8.02 0.33 -6.53
N HIS A 43 9.17 0.72 -5.96
CA HIS A 43 10.38 -0.09 -5.94
C HIS A 43 10.22 -1.41 -5.13
N ARG A 44 9.20 -1.50 -4.28
CA ARG A 44 8.80 -2.72 -3.53
C ARG A 44 7.70 -3.52 -4.24
N MET A 45 7.18 -3.00 -5.35
CA MET A 45 6.09 -3.60 -6.08
C MET A 45 6.63 -4.29 -7.33
N ARG A 46 6.24 -5.54 -7.53
CA ARG A 46 6.54 -6.25 -8.78
C ARG A 46 5.29 -6.29 -9.65
N ARG A 47 5.35 -5.68 -10.83
CA ARG A 47 4.27 -5.80 -11.81
C ARG A 47 4.21 -7.23 -12.34
N GLU A 48 3.04 -7.84 -12.30
CA GLU A 48 2.77 -9.16 -12.86
C GLU A 48 2.29 -9.06 -14.31
N ASP A 49 2.63 -10.06 -15.12
CA ASP A 49 2.26 -10.14 -16.54
C ASP A 49 0.84 -10.69 -16.69
N MET A 50 -0.15 -9.86 -16.35
CA MET A 50 -1.56 -10.19 -16.47
C MET A 50 -2.41 -8.96 -16.78
N TYR A 51 -3.64 -9.20 -17.25
CA TYR A 51 -4.60 -8.15 -17.58
C TYR A 51 -5.89 -8.28 -16.74
N PRO A 52 -6.34 -7.20 -16.06
CA PRO A 52 -5.66 -5.90 -15.93
C PRO A 52 -4.37 -5.99 -15.11
N PRO A 53 -3.45 -5.00 -15.23
CA PRO A 53 -2.18 -5.01 -14.49
C PRO A 53 -2.38 -5.17 -12.99
N ARG A 54 -1.56 -6.03 -12.39
CA ARG A 54 -1.51 -6.20 -10.94
C ARG A 54 -0.09 -6.08 -10.42
N TYR A 55 0.03 -5.68 -9.17
CA TYR A 55 1.30 -5.45 -8.48
C TYR A 55 1.38 -6.40 -7.29
N PHE A 56 2.32 -7.34 -7.34
CA PHE A 56 2.68 -8.17 -6.22
C PHE A 56 3.48 -7.36 -5.20
N VAL A 57 3.04 -7.40 -3.95
CA VAL A 57 3.68 -6.69 -2.84
C VAL A 57 3.81 -7.64 -1.65
N ASP A 58 5.03 -7.81 -1.18
CA ASP A 58 5.40 -8.72 -0.09
C ASP A 58 5.97 -8.02 1.15
N SER A 59 6.14 -6.69 1.08
CA SER A 59 6.70 -5.90 2.18
C SER A 59 5.85 -4.67 2.47
N PHE A 60 5.83 -4.31 3.75
CA PHE A 60 5.08 -3.15 4.23
C PHE A 60 5.98 -1.90 4.25
N PRO A 61 5.45 -0.71 3.91
CA PRO A 61 6.21 0.53 3.96
C PRO A 61 6.70 0.85 5.37
N THR A 62 7.84 1.50 5.41
CA THR A 62 8.44 2.10 6.59
C THR A 62 7.75 3.40 6.97
N GLU A 63 7.94 3.87 8.21
CA GLU A 63 7.40 5.16 8.66
C GLU A 63 7.90 6.35 7.81
N ALA A 64 9.14 6.29 7.33
CA ALA A 64 9.70 7.32 6.45
C ALA A 64 8.97 7.35 5.09
N GLU A 65 8.64 6.18 4.54
CA GLU A 65 7.86 6.08 3.30
C GLU A 65 6.43 6.56 3.51
N PHE A 66 5.79 6.25 4.64
CA PHE A 66 4.46 6.79 4.96
C PHE A 66 4.44 8.32 5.01
N LYS A 67 5.48 8.92 5.61
CA LYS A 67 5.64 10.38 5.62
C LYS A 67 5.84 10.94 4.21
N ALA A 68 6.60 10.25 3.36
CA ALA A 68 6.84 10.67 1.98
C ALA A 68 5.60 10.51 1.08
N ILE A 69 4.74 9.51 1.34
CA ILE A 69 3.45 9.35 0.68
C ILE A 69 2.50 10.50 1.07
N GLY A 70 2.55 10.93 2.33
CA GLY A 70 1.67 11.98 2.85
C GLY A 70 0.26 11.46 3.09
N LEU A 71 0.14 10.36 3.86
CA LEU A 71 -1.16 9.72 4.13
C LEU A 71 -2.19 10.68 4.73
N GLU A 72 -3.41 10.58 4.22
CA GLU A 72 -4.62 11.21 4.76
C GLU A 72 -5.34 10.24 5.72
N ARG A 73 -6.09 10.78 6.68
CA ARG A 73 -6.89 10.00 7.64
C ARG A 73 -8.35 9.96 7.24
#